data_AF-A0A2D8V7K5-F1
#
_entry.id   AF-A0A2D8V7K5-F1
#
_cell.length_a   1.000
_cell.length_b   1.000
_cell.length_c   1.000
_cell.angle_alpha   90.00
_cell.angle_beta   90.00
_cell.angle_gamma   90.00
#
_symmetry.space_group_name_H-M   'P 1'
#
loop_
_entity.id
_entity.type
_entity.pdbx_description
1 polymer ?
#
loop_
_entity_poly.entity_id
_entity_poly.type
_entity_poly.pdbx_seq_one_letter_code
_entity_poly.pdbx_strand_id
1 'polypeptide(L)'
;MAQYLPIVVLMVLALLFGVLSLVASRLLAPNRPSIAKEAPYECGIIPSREPPERFPVSFFVVAMLFIMFDIEIIFLYPYAVERGALGMYGLWAIIGFSVVFFLTFVYEVARGGLDWGPLQRYRDLSFDASMVSPDRSASTTVRRVGLEARDATDDSTEAA
;
A
#
# COMPACT_ATOMS: atom_id res chain seq x y z
N MET A 1 -3.57 41.65 4.18
CA MET A 1 -3.09 40.86 5.35
C MET A 1 -4.17 40.55 6.37
N ALA A 2 -4.92 41.54 6.88
CA ALA A 2 -6.02 41.29 7.85
C ALA A 2 -7.09 40.30 7.34
N GLN A 3 -7.32 40.21 6.03
CA GLN A 3 -8.27 39.28 5.43
C GLN A 3 -7.87 37.79 5.54
N TYR A 4 -6.60 37.48 5.80
CA TYR A 4 -6.14 36.09 6.02
C TYR A 4 -6.27 35.64 7.48
N LEU A 5 -6.43 36.60 8.42
CA LEU A 5 -6.55 36.30 9.84
C LEU A 5 -7.73 35.35 10.16
N PRO A 6 -8.94 35.53 9.58
CA PRO A 6 -10.03 34.58 9.76
C PRO A 6 -9.69 33.15 9.31
N ILE A 7 -8.94 32.99 8.22
CA ILE A 7 -8.56 31.67 7.67
C ILE A 7 -7.64 30.95 8.66
N VAL A 8 -6.62 31.65 9.16
CA VAL A 8 -5.67 31.09 10.14
C VAL A 8 -6.39 30.75 11.44
N VAL A 9 -7.26 31.63 11.93
CA VAL A 9 -8.04 31.40 13.15
C VAL A 9 -8.95 30.17 13.00
N LEU A 10 -9.65 30.04 11.87
CA LEU A 10 -10.50 28.86 11.61
C LEU A 10 -9.68 27.57 11.49
N MET A 11 -8.52 27.60 10.85
CA MET A 11 -7.62 26.44 10.76
C MET A 11 -7.14 25.99 12.14
N VAL A 12 -6.73 26.93 12.99
CA VAL A 12 -6.33 26.65 14.38
C VAL A 12 -7.50 26.11 15.18
N LEU A 13 -8.69 26.72 15.07
CA LEU A 13 -9.88 26.27 15.76
C LEU A 13 -10.31 24.86 15.34
N ALA A 14 -10.26 24.55 14.05
CA ALA A 14 -10.57 23.22 13.51
C ALA A 14 -9.59 22.16 14.03
N LEU A 15 -8.29 22.48 14.04
CA LEU A 15 -7.26 21.59 14.56
C LEU A 15 -7.42 21.39 16.07
N LEU A 16 -7.64 22.47 16.83
CA LEU A 16 -7.89 22.43 18.27
C LEU A 16 -9.12 21.58 18.58
N PHE A 17 -10.21 21.77 17.85
CA PHE A 17 -11.44 20.98 18.01
C PHE A 17 -11.19 19.50 17.73
N GLY A 18 -10.48 19.15 16.65
CA GLY A 18 -10.12 17.77 16.33
C GLY A 18 -9.27 17.11 17.43
N VAL A 19 -8.25 17.81 17.92
CA VAL A 19 -7.38 17.33 19.01
C VAL A 19 -8.15 17.18 20.32
N LEU A 20 -8.93 18.20 20.72
CA LEU A 20 -9.74 18.15 21.93
C LEU A 20 -10.77 17.01 21.88
N SER A 21 -11.40 16.80 20.72
CA SER A 21 -12.35 15.71 20.50
C SER A 21 -11.67 14.34 20.67
N LEU A 22 -10.47 14.16 20.10
CA LEU A 22 -9.71 12.91 20.22
C LEU A 22 -9.24 12.66 21.66
N VAL A 23 -8.79 13.70 22.37
CA VAL A 23 -8.40 13.64 23.79
C VAL A 23 -9.60 13.32 24.67
N ALA A 24 -10.73 14.00 24.47
CA ALA A 24 -11.97 13.75 25.20
C ALA A 24 -12.47 12.32 24.94
N SER A 25 -12.47 11.86 23.68
CA SER A 25 -12.81 10.48 23.33
C SER A 25 -11.94 9.48 24.09
N ARG A 26 -10.62 9.70 24.12
CA ARG A 26 -9.68 8.80 24.83
C ARG A 26 -9.84 8.82 26.35
N LEU A 27 -10.20 9.96 26.94
CA LEU A 27 -10.41 10.10 28.40
C LEU A 27 -11.76 9.53 28.86
N LEU A 28 -12.81 9.71 28.06
CA LEU A 28 -14.17 9.29 28.41
C LEU A 28 -14.47 7.84 27.97
N ALA A 29 -13.78 7.30 26.96
CA ALA A 29 -14.03 5.96 26.46
C ALA A 29 -13.59 4.88 27.47
N PRO A 30 -14.42 3.84 27.71
CA PRO A 30 -14.02 2.68 28.50
C PRO A 30 -12.85 1.94 27.84
N ASN A 31 -11.69 1.93 28.49
CA ASN A 31 -10.51 1.25 27.99
C ASN A 31 -10.52 -0.24 28.37
N ARG A 32 -11.00 -1.11 27.48
CA ARG A 32 -11.04 -2.57 27.65
C ARG A 32 -10.36 -3.28 26.46
N PRO A 33 -9.02 -3.25 26.39
CA PRO A 33 -8.27 -3.95 25.35
C PRO A 33 -8.45 -5.46 25.52
N SER A 34 -8.60 -6.16 24.41
CA SER A 34 -8.56 -7.62 24.37
C SER A 34 -7.87 -8.03 23.08
N ILE A 35 -7.20 -9.19 23.11
CA ILE A 35 -6.47 -9.71 21.95
C ILE A 35 -7.35 -9.74 20.70
N ALA A 36 -8.63 -10.12 20.85
CA ALA A 36 -9.60 -10.15 19.75
C ALA A 36 -10.01 -8.76 19.23
N LYS A 37 -9.96 -7.70 20.05
CA LYS A 37 -10.28 -6.32 19.62
C LYS A 37 -9.10 -5.62 18.94
N GLU A 38 -7.89 -6.04 19.26
CA GLU A 38 -6.65 -5.49 18.68
C GLU A 38 -6.20 -6.27 17.44
N ALA A 39 -6.73 -7.48 17.23
CA ALA A 39 -6.48 -8.26 16.03
C ALA A 39 -7.02 -7.58 14.76
N PRO A 40 -6.33 -7.70 13.62
CA PRO A 40 -6.85 -7.26 12.33
C PRO A 40 -8.21 -7.89 12.02
N TYR A 41 -9.10 -7.10 11.42
CA TYR A 41 -10.43 -7.56 11.06
C TYR A 41 -10.38 -8.52 9.86
N GLU A 42 -10.70 -9.79 10.11
CA GLU A 42 -10.78 -10.89 9.12
C GLU A 42 -12.07 -11.70 9.31
N CYS A 43 -13.18 -11.04 9.67
CA CYS A 43 -14.47 -11.69 9.96
C CYS A 43 -14.42 -12.79 11.05
N GLY A 44 -13.43 -12.74 11.96
CA GLY A 44 -13.21 -13.74 13.01
C GLY A 44 -12.40 -14.96 12.58
N ILE A 45 -11.88 -14.96 11.35
CA ILE A 45 -10.95 -15.98 10.84
C ILE A 45 -9.52 -15.52 11.13
N ILE A 46 -8.66 -16.46 11.53
CA ILE A 46 -7.23 -16.16 11.71
C ILE A 46 -6.65 -15.93 10.31
N PRO A 47 -6.00 -14.78 10.05
CA PRO A 47 -5.44 -14.48 8.73
C PRO A 47 -4.48 -15.60 8.31
N SER A 48 -4.88 -16.32 7.26
CA SER A 48 -4.08 -17.40 6.66
C SER A 48 -3.15 -16.90 5.56
N ARG A 49 -3.23 -15.61 5.24
CA ARG A 49 -2.53 -14.98 4.12
C ARG A 49 -1.71 -13.80 4.62
N GLU A 50 -0.45 -13.78 4.22
CA GLU A 50 0.40 -12.61 4.38
C GLU A 50 -0.14 -11.49 3.47
N PRO A 51 -0.15 -10.23 3.93
CA PRO A 51 -0.46 -9.09 3.07
C PRO A 51 0.47 -9.08 1.85
N PRO A 52 -0.02 -8.63 0.68
CA PRO A 52 0.83 -8.52 -0.50
C PRO A 52 1.99 -7.57 -0.22
N GLU A 53 3.22 -8.02 -0.48
CA GLU A 53 4.45 -7.24 -0.28
C GLU A 53 4.55 -6.06 -1.28
N ARG A 54 3.83 -6.15 -2.40
CA ARG A 54 3.88 -5.16 -3.49
C ARG A 54 2.48 -4.68 -3.84
N PHE A 55 2.29 -3.37 -3.76
CA PHE A 55 1.11 -2.71 -4.29
C PHE A 55 1.22 -2.55 -5.81
N PRO A 56 0.10 -2.58 -6.55
CA PRO A 56 0.11 -2.38 -7.98
C PRO A 56 0.58 -0.98 -8.38
N VAL A 57 1.29 -0.89 -9.50
CA VAL A 57 1.87 0.35 -10.04
C VAL A 57 0.79 1.33 -10.54
N SER A 58 -0.44 0.86 -10.76
CA SER A 58 -1.55 1.71 -11.20
C SER A 58 -1.82 2.90 -10.26
N PHE A 59 -1.62 2.74 -8.95
CA PHE A 59 -1.72 3.86 -8.00
C PHE A 59 -0.70 4.96 -8.28
N PHE A 60 0.52 4.58 -8.67
CA PHE A 60 1.58 5.52 -9.04
C PHE A 60 1.24 6.24 -10.35
N VAL A 61 0.77 5.51 -11.37
CA VAL A 61 0.37 6.11 -12.66
C VAL A 61 -0.74 7.15 -12.47
N VAL A 62 -1.76 6.82 -11.67
CA VAL A 62 -2.84 7.75 -11.33
C VAL A 62 -2.32 8.99 -10.59
N ALA A 63 -1.44 8.81 -9.60
CA ALA A 63 -0.87 9.92 -8.85
C ALA A 63 -0.01 10.83 -9.75
N MET A 64 0.77 10.26 -10.66
CA MET A 64 1.58 11.00 -11.62
C MET A 64 0.70 11.79 -12.60
N LEU A 65 -0.36 11.19 -13.14
CA LEU A 65 -1.33 11.87 -13.99
C LEU A 65 -2.04 13.02 -13.24
N PHE A 66 -2.42 12.80 -11.98
CA PHE A 66 -3.03 13.83 -11.15
C PHE A 66 -2.12 15.05 -10.96
N ILE A 67 -0.84 14.84 -10.63
CA ILE A 67 0.14 15.94 -10.49
C ILE A 67 0.30 16.70 -11.80
N MET A 68 0.35 15.99 -12.93
CA MET A 68 0.48 16.60 -14.25
C MET A 68 -0.72 17.49 -14.58
N PHE A 69 -1.95 17.02 -14.31
CA PHE A 69 -3.17 17.81 -14.50
C PHE A 69 -3.30 18.97 -13.51
N ASP A 70 -2.84 18.82 -12.27
CA ASP A 70 -2.83 19.90 -11.28
C ASP A 70 -1.88 21.04 -11.73
N ILE A 71 -0.72 20.66 -12.27
CA ILE A 71 0.19 21.60 -12.93
C ILE A 71 -0.45 22.23 -14.18
N GLU A 72 -1.28 21.50 -14.93
CA GLU A 72 -2.00 22.12 -16.04
C GLU A 72 -2.93 23.23 -15.54
N ILE A 73 -3.71 22.94 -14.48
CA ILE A 73 -4.67 23.89 -13.89
C ILE A 73 -3.95 25.15 -13.36
N ILE A 74 -2.78 25.04 -12.72
CA ILE A 74 -2.05 26.22 -12.24
C ILE A 74 -1.67 27.17 -13.40
N PHE A 75 -1.44 26.65 -14.62
CA PHE A 75 -1.20 27.48 -15.80
C PHE A 75 -2.49 28.05 -16.41
N LEU A 76 -3.65 27.44 -16.19
CA LEU A 76 -4.94 27.98 -16.61
C LEU A 76 -5.37 29.19 -15.74
N TYR A 77 -4.99 29.21 -14.45
CA TYR A 77 -5.40 30.25 -13.50
C TYR A 77 -5.07 31.69 -13.95
N PRO A 78 -3.83 32.02 -14.36
CA PRO A 78 -3.48 33.38 -14.77
C PRO A 78 -4.36 33.91 -15.91
N TYR A 79 -4.70 33.06 -16.89
CA TYR A 79 -5.59 33.46 -17.97
C TYR A 79 -7.06 33.56 -17.53
N ALA A 80 -7.50 32.68 -16.63
CA ALA A 80 -8.85 32.77 -16.08
C ALA A 80 -9.07 34.08 -15.31
N VAL A 81 -8.06 34.55 -14.59
CA VAL A 81 -8.10 35.80 -13.81
C VAL A 81 -7.89 37.04 -14.69
N GLU A 82 -6.95 37.00 -15.64
CA GLU A 82 -6.55 38.17 -16.45
C GLU A 82 -6.92 38.05 -17.94
N ARG A 83 -8.07 37.46 -18.26
CA ARG A 83 -8.52 37.26 -19.65
C ARG A 83 -8.47 38.54 -20.51
N GLY A 84 -8.74 39.70 -19.92
CA GLY A 84 -8.75 40.98 -20.62
C GLY A 84 -7.39 41.41 -21.17
N ALA A 85 -6.30 41.08 -20.47
CA ALA A 85 -4.94 41.44 -20.89
C ALA A 85 -4.35 40.46 -21.91
N LEU A 86 -4.62 39.16 -21.72
CA LEU A 86 -4.12 38.11 -22.62
C LEU A 86 -4.96 37.94 -23.91
N GLY A 87 -6.23 38.32 -23.86
CA GLY A 87 -7.14 38.30 -25.01
C GLY A 87 -7.22 36.94 -25.72
N MET A 88 -7.43 36.97 -27.03
CA MET A 88 -7.57 35.75 -27.84
C MET A 88 -6.25 34.98 -27.98
N TYR A 89 -5.10 35.67 -27.85
CA TYR A 89 -3.79 35.03 -27.90
C TYR A 89 -3.58 34.08 -26.71
N GLY A 90 -3.91 34.52 -25.49
CA GLY A 90 -3.84 33.66 -24.31
C GLY A 90 -4.75 32.44 -24.39
N LEU A 91 -5.93 32.60 -25.02
CA LEU A 91 -6.84 31.47 -25.25
C LEU A 91 -6.18 30.39 -26.11
N TRP A 92 -5.61 30.77 -27.25
CA TRP A 92 -4.97 29.82 -28.16
C TRP A 92 -3.71 29.21 -27.57
N ALA A 93 -2.94 29.97 -26.79
CA ALA A 93 -1.78 29.46 -26.07
C ALA A 93 -2.18 28.36 -25.06
N ILE A 94 -3.26 28.56 -24.30
CA ILE A 94 -3.75 27.58 -23.33
C ILE A 94 -4.37 26.37 -24.02
N ILE A 95 -5.16 26.57 -25.07
CA ILE A 95 -5.69 25.45 -25.86
C ILE A 95 -4.53 24.62 -26.41
N GLY A 96 -3.50 25.25 -26.98
CA GLY A 96 -2.32 24.55 -27.50
C GLY A 96 -1.59 23.77 -26.41
N PHE A 97 -1.40 24.36 -25.23
CA PHE A 97 -0.79 23.71 -24.07
C PHE A 97 -1.63 22.52 -23.58
N SER A 98 -2.93 22.72 -23.36
CA SER A 98 -3.86 21.69 -22.89
C SER A 98 -3.99 20.52 -23.85
N VAL A 99 -3.97 20.76 -25.18
CA VAL A 99 -4.07 19.67 -26.17
C VAL A 99 -2.93 18.67 -26.03
N VAL A 100 -1.71 19.11 -25.73
CA VAL A 100 -0.54 18.19 -25.58
C VAL A 100 -0.73 17.27 -24.37
N PHE A 101 -1.17 17.81 -23.24
CA PHE A 101 -1.45 17.02 -22.03
C PHE A 101 -2.67 16.12 -22.21
N PHE A 102 -3.73 16.64 -22.83
CA PHE A 102 -4.94 15.87 -23.13
C PHE A 102 -4.65 14.69 -24.05
N LEU A 103 -3.82 14.86 -25.08
CA LEU A 103 -3.38 13.76 -25.95
C LEU A 103 -2.58 12.71 -25.18
N THR A 104 -1.69 13.14 -24.29
CA THR A 104 -0.90 12.24 -23.44
C THR A 104 -1.81 11.42 -22.52
N PHE A 105 -2.83 12.05 -21.94
CA PHE A 105 -3.84 11.36 -21.14
C PHE A 105 -4.64 10.35 -21.96
N VAL A 106 -5.18 10.75 -23.12
CA VAL A 106 -5.94 9.85 -23.99
C VAL A 106 -5.09 8.65 -24.41
N TYR A 107 -3.81 8.88 -24.73
CA TYR A 107 -2.87 7.81 -25.06
C TYR A 107 -2.67 6.83 -23.89
N GLU A 108 -2.49 7.34 -22.67
CA GLU A 108 -2.32 6.51 -21.47
C GLU A 108 -3.56 5.68 -21.16
N VAL A 109 -4.75 6.27 -21.30
CA VAL A 109 -6.02 5.54 -21.17
C VAL A 109 -6.15 4.46 -22.25
N ALA A 110 -5.86 4.79 -23.51
CA ALA A 110 -5.92 3.83 -24.62
C ALA A 110 -4.92 2.68 -24.49
N ARG A 111 -3.79 2.90 -23.80
CA ARG A 111 -2.77 1.90 -23.47
C ARG A 111 -3.12 1.02 -22.26
N GLY A 112 -4.23 1.29 -21.59
CA GLY A 112 -4.63 0.56 -20.37
C GLY A 112 -3.80 0.96 -19.15
N GLY A 113 -3.19 2.15 -19.12
CA GLY A 113 -2.45 2.64 -17.94
C GLY A 113 -3.34 2.80 -16.70
N LEU A 114 -4.66 2.87 -16.91
CA LEU A 114 -5.70 2.91 -15.88
C LEU A 114 -6.43 1.58 -15.69
N ASP A 115 -5.99 0.50 -16.34
CA ASP A 115 -6.62 -0.81 -16.17
C ASP A 115 -6.21 -1.43 -14.83
N TRP A 116 -7.20 -1.60 -13.96
CA TRP A 116 -7.05 -2.23 -12.65
C TRP A 116 -7.16 -3.76 -12.73
N GLY A 117 -6.53 -4.36 -13.75
CA GLY A 117 -6.61 -5.79 -14.03
C GLY A 117 -6.43 -6.65 -12.77
N PRO A 118 -7.01 -7.88 -12.71
CA PRO A 118 -7.12 -8.63 -11.48
C PRO A 118 -5.75 -8.82 -10.83
N LEU A 119 -5.57 -8.22 -9.65
CA LEU A 119 -4.42 -8.43 -8.80
C LEU A 119 -4.40 -9.91 -8.49
N GLN A 120 -3.54 -10.73 -9.11
CA GLN A 120 -3.18 -12.04 -8.60
C GLN A 120 -2.04 -12.72 -9.34
N ARG A 121 -0.87 -12.68 -8.70
CA ARG A 121 -0.04 -13.86 -8.63
C ARG A 121 0.00 -14.26 -7.16
N TYR A 122 -0.96 -15.08 -6.76
CA TYR A 122 -0.98 -15.70 -5.43
C TYR A 122 0.30 -16.53 -5.27
N ARG A 123 1.13 -16.21 -4.28
CA ARG A 123 2.15 -17.14 -3.79
C ARG A 123 1.43 -18.12 -2.87
N ASP A 124 1.25 -19.36 -3.34
CA ASP A 124 0.61 -20.40 -2.55
C ASP A 124 1.60 -20.96 -1.52
N LEU A 125 1.48 -20.50 -0.27
CA LEU A 125 2.32 -20.94 0.85
C LEU A 125 2.04 -22.40 1.25
N SER A 126 0.91 -22.98 0.85
CA SER A 126 0.60 -24.40 1.11
C SER A 126 1.48 -25.32 0.26
N PHE A 127 1.86 -24.86 -0.94
CA PHE A 127 2.80 -25.56 -1.80
C PHE A 127 4.22 -25.54 -1.23
N ASP A 128 4.69 -24.39 -0.73
CA ASP A 128 5.99 -24.26 -0.07
C ASP A 128 6.05 -25.09 1.24
N ALA A 129 4.95 -25.12 2.01
CA ALA A 129 4.84 -25.96 3.20
C ALA A 129 4.86 -27.46 2.87
N SER A 130 4.29 -27.88 1.73
CA SER A 130 4.34 -29.27 1.27
C SER A 130 5.73 -29.72 0.79
N MET A 131 6.61 -28.78 0.45
CA MET A 131 8.03 -29.06 0.11
C MET A 131 8.90 -29.30 1.35
N VAL A 132 8.36 -29.12 2.57
CA VAL A 132 9.02 -29.46 3.83
C VAL A 132 8.62 -30.88 4.21
N SER A 133 9.46 -31.87 3.86
CA SER A 133 9.24 -33.25 4.31
C SER A 133 9.29 -33.33 5.83
N PRO A 134 8.38 -34.06 6.51
CA PRO A 134 8.34 -34.18 7.97
C PRO A 134 9.62 -34.81 8.56
N ASP A 135 10.41 -35.51 7.74
CA ASP A 135 11.69 -36.09 8.12
C ASP A 135 12.87 -35.09 8.10
N ARG A 136 12.62 -33.82 7.75
CA ARG A 136 13.61 -32.75 7.62
C ARG A 136 13.66 -31.92 8.91
N SER A 137 14.81 -31.92 9.57
CA SER A 137 15.06 -30.98 10.70
C SER A 137 15.13 -29.56 10.15
N ALA A 138 14.31 -28.66 10.70
CA ALA A 138 13.97 -27.34 10.16
C ALA A 138 15.13 -26.32 9.98
N SER A 139 16.40 -26.69 10.18
CA SER A 139 17.54 -25.77 10.11
C SER A 139 18.66 -26.18 9.13
N THR A 140 18.57 -27.33 8.46
CA THR A 140 19.64 -27.78 7.55
C THR A 140 19.10 -28.70 6.44
N THR A 141 19.68 -28.58 5.23
CA THR A 141 19.34 -29.35 4.02
C THR A 141 19.82 -30.81 4.05
N VAL A 142 20.23 -31.32 5.21
CA VAL A 142 20.75 -32.68 5.35
C VAL A 142 19.64 -33.65 5.78
N ARG A 143 19.41 -34.69 4.98
CA ARG A 143 18.53 -35.82 5.30
C ARG A 143 19.16 -36.63 6.44
N ARG A 144 18.43 -36.94 7.52
CA ARG A 144 18.90 -37.92 8.51
C ARG A 144 18.95 -39.28 7.84
N VAL A 145 20.15 -39.86 7.77
CA VAL A 145 20.38 -41.22 7.26
C VAL A 145 21.08 -42.01 8.35
N GLY A 146 20.52 -43.18 8.69
CA GLY A 146 21.16 -44.20 9.53
C GLY A 146 20.88 -44.10 11.03
N LEU A 147 19.86 -44.83 11.50
CA LEU A 147 19.79 -45.34 12.88
C LEU A 147 19.61 -46.88 12.90
N GLU A 148 19.87 -47.56 11.79
CA GLU A 148 19.74 -49.02 11.64
C GLU A 148 21.13 -49.64 11.49
N ALA A 149 21.97 -49.53 12.52
CA ALA A 149 23.17 -50.35 12.66
C ALA A 149 23.72 -50.22 14.08
N ARG A 150 22.92 -50.60 15.07
CA ARG A 150 23.46 -50.86 16.40
C ARG A 150 22.72 -51.97 17.13
N ASP A 151 22.38 -53.02 16.39
CA ASP A 151 22.09 -54.34 16.93
C ASP A 151 22.97 -55.34 16.17
N ALA A 152 24.09 -55.72 16.77
CA ALA A 152 24.68 -57.07 16.73
C ALA A 152 26.12 -57.05 17.26
N THR A 153 26.38 -58.02 18.13
CA THR A 153 27.68 -58.62 18.49
C THR A 153 28.71 -57.75 19.20
N ASP A 154 28.76 -57.86 20.53
CA ASP A 154 29.96 -58.38 21.21
C ASP A 154 29.60 -58.76 22.66
N ASP A 155 29.26 -60.03 22.91
CA ASP A 155 29.72 -60.75 24.11
C ASP A 155 29.36 -62.24 23.98
N SER A 156 30.19 -62.98 23.26
CA SER A 156 30.22 -64.44 23.39
C SER A 156 31.67 -64.91 23.44
N THR A 157 32.10 -65.23 24.66
CA THR A 157 32.74 -66.50 25.01
C THR A 157 34.00 -66.90 24.23
N GLU A 158 35.16 -66.73 24.86
CA GLU A 158 36.41 -67.53 24.81
C GLU A 158 37.59 -66.57 25.14
N ALA A 159 38.52 -66.83 26.06
CA ALA A 159 39.11 -68.09 26.49
C ALA A 159 39.80 -67.96 27.86
N ALA A 160 39.89 -69.12 28.53
CA ALA A 160 40.94 -69.59 29.46
C ALA A 160 41.22 -68.82 30.76
#